data_AF-Q5E604-F1
#
_entry.id   AF-Q5E604-F1
#
_cell.length_a   1.000
_cell.length_b   1.000
_cell.length_c   1.000
_cell.angle_alpha   90.00
_cell.angle_beta   90.00
_cell.angle_gamma   90.00
#
_symmetry.space_group_name_H-M   'P 1'
#
loop_
_entity.id
_entity.type
_entity.pdbx_description
1 polymer ?
#
loop_
_entity_poly.entity_id
_entity_poly.type
_entity_poly.pdbx_seq_one_letter_code
_entity_poly.pdbx_strand_id
1 'polypeptide(L)'
;MKLNPYDDFIFFDSCAFNGGKLEMQEASMQSRYLLELNNKKVTLMHSVVDEINAPHTPPWIQELEPNSRKTVKLNLTSCEQTILADITSIVVGNGKPEKRAADCFHVFEAQKYGGFFVTSDNGILRHKLKIKEKYDLNIIDPIEFLSLVQEFSPET
;
A
#
# COMPACT_ATOMS: atom_id res chain seq x y z
N MET A 1 -13.39 -15.04 -5.48
CA MET A 1 -14.18 -13.82 -5.73
C MET A 1 -13.20 -12.70 -5.96
N LYS A 2 -13.29 -11.94 -7.07
CA LYS A 2 -12.41 -10.78 -7.27
C LYS A 2 -12.84 -9.69 -6.28
N LEU A 3 -11.90 -9.12 -5.55
CA LEU A 3 -12.17 -8.03 -4.62
C LEU A 3 -12.39 -6.74 -5.39
N ASN A 4 -13.37 -5.95 -4.96
CA ASN A 4 -13.75 -4.72 -5.62
C ASN A 4 -12.97 -3.55 -4.97
N PRO A 5 -12.07 -2.87 -5.69
CA PRO A 5 -11.32 -1.74 -5.13
C PRO A 5 -12.23 -0.60 -4.64
N TYR A 6 -13.47 -0.51 -5.12
CA TYR A 6 -14.45 0.48 -4.66
C TYR A 6 -15.10 0.13 -3.31
N ASP A 7 -15.08 -1.13 -2.88
CA ASP A 7 -15.68 -1.57 -1.61
C ASP A 7 -14.64 -1.69 -0.49
N ASP A 8 -13.37 -1.86 -0.83
CA ASP A 8 -12.29 -2.14 0.12
C ASP A 8 -11.45 -0.91 0.49
N PHE A 9 -10.60 -1.08 1.51
CA PHE A 9 -9.52 -0.13 1.80
C PHE A 9 -8.39 -0.29 0.78
N ILE A 10 -7.81 0.83 0.38
CA ILE A 10 -6.69 0.87 -0.55
C ILE A 10 -5.59 1.68 0.11
N PHE A 11 -4.43 1.05 0.21
CA PHE A 11 -3.23 1.65 0.76
C PHE A 11 -2.15 1.66 -0.30
N PHE A 12 -1.65 2.84 -0.61
CA PHE A 12 -0.48 3.00 -1.46
C PHE A 12 0.77 3.13 -0.61
N ASP A 13 1.77 2.32 -0.94
CA ASP A 13 3.13 2.49 -0.47
C ASP A 13 3.79 3.68 -1.18
N SER A 14 4.77 4.34 -0.55
CA SER A 14 5.46 5.47 -1.19
C SER A 14 6.14 5.05 -2.50
N CYS A 15 6.72 3.85 -2.50
CA CYS A 15 7.33 3.22 -3.68
C CYS A 15 6.35 3.05 -4.85
N ALA A 16 5.04 3.03 -4.63
CA ALA A 16 4.07 2.98 -5.72
C ALA A 16 4.06 4.28 -6.56
N PHE A 17 4.45 5.41 -5.97
CA PHE A 17 4.46 6.73 -6.62
C PHE A 17 5.85 7.22 -7.01
N ASN A 18 6.88 6.91 -6.22
CA ASN A 18 8.25 7.38 -6.46
C ASN A 18 9.25 6.25 -6.82
N GLY A 19 8.82 5.00 -6.71
CA GLY A 19 9.63 3.81 -6.97
C GLY A 19 9.27 3.14 -8.29
N GLY A 20 9.93 2.03 -8.59
CA GLY A 20 9.67 1.22 -9.78
C GLY A 20 9.97 1.94 -11.11
N LYS A 21 9.33 1.45 -12.18
CA LYS A 21 9.40 2.06 -13.52
C LYS A 21 8.36 3.16 -13.68
N LEU A 22 8.57 4.06 -14.65
CA LEU A 22 7.63 5.16 -14.95
C LEU A 22 6.18 4.67 -15.17
N GLU A 23 5.99 3.56 -15.89
CA GLU A 23 4.68 2.93 -16.12
C GLU A 23 3.93 2.56 -14.83
N MET A 24 4.65 2.18 -13.77
CA MET A 24 4.05 1.84 -12.47
C MET A 24 3.61 3.11 -11.72
N GLN A 25 4.39 4.18 -11.84
CA GLN A 25 4.05 5.47 -11.23
C GLN A 25 2.82 6.07 -11.91
N GLU A 26 2.79 6.04 -13.25
CA GLU A 26 1.63 6.42 -14.06
C GLU A 26 0.39 5.60 -13.71
N ALA A 27 0.54 4.28 -13.55
CA ALA A 27 -0.55 3.40 -13.15
C ALA A 27 -1.10 3.73 -11.76
N SER A 28 -0.24 4.04 -10.78
CA SER A 28 -0.66 4.50 -9.45
C SER A 28 -1.45 5.80 -9.51
N MET A 29 -0.95 6.78 -10.29
CA MET A 29 -1.65 8.06 -10.48
C MET A 29 -3.01 7.88 -11.16
N GLN A 30 -3.08 7.08 -12.21
CA GLN A 30 -4.32 6.84 -12.95
C GLN A 30 -5.34 6.07 -12.10
N SER A 31 -4.90 5.06 -11.34
CA SER A 31 -5.77 4.29 -10.44
C SER A 31 -6.43 5.22 -9.42
N ARG A 32 -5.62 6.09 -8.78
CA ARG A 32 -6.13 7.10 -7.85
C ARG A 32 -7.15 8.02 -8.52
N TYR A 33 -6.81 8.56 -9.69
CA TYR A 33 -7.69 9.48 -10.41
C TYR A 33 -9.07 8.85 -10.67
N LEU A 34 -9.11 7.59 -11.12
CA LEU A 34 -10.36 6.86 -11.36
C LEU A 34 -11.15 6.62 -10.06
N LEU A 35 -10.46 6.29 -8.96
CA LEU A 35 -11.11 6.13 -7.66
C LEU A 35 -11.73 7.44 -7.17
N GLU A 36 -10.99 8.56 -7.26
CA GLU A 36 -11.45 9.88 -6.83
C GLU A 36 -12.62 10.39 -7.69
N LEU A 37 -12.58 10.16 -9.02
CA LEU A 37 -13.67 10.49 -9.94
C LEU A 37 -14.98 9.81 -9.53
N ASN A 38 -14.88 8.59 -9.00
CA ASN A 38 -16.00 7.79 -8.50
C ASN A 38 -16.27 8.00 -7.00
N ASN A 39 -15.81 9.12 -6.41
CA ASN A 39 -15.99 9.48 -5.00
C ASN A 39 -15.40 8.48 -3.98
N LYS A 40 -14.48 7.59 -4.40
CA LYS A 40 -13.75 6.70 -3.51
C LYS A 40 -12.49 7.41 -3.01
N LYS A 41 -12.47 7.75 -1.73
CA LYS A 41 -11.28 8.32 -1.09
C LYS A 41 -10.20 7.25 -0.89
N VAL A 42 -9.01 7.52 -1.41
CA VAL A 42 -7.81 6.73 -1.12
C VAL A 42 -7.34 7.00 0.31
N THR A 43 -6.91 5.95 1.01
CA THR A 43 -6.35 6.06 2.37
C THR A 43 -4.84 5.93 2.29
N LEU A 44 -4.13 6.90 2.85
CA LEU A 44 -2.69 6.83 3.03
C LEU A 44 -2.39 6.35 4.45
N MET A 45 -1.45 5.43 4.57
CA MET A 45 -0.97 5.03 5.90
C MET A 45 -0.23 6.19 6.56
N HIS A 46 -0.27 6.24 7.87
CA HIS A 46 0.46 7.23 8.66
C HIS A 46 1.96 7.17 8.39
N SER A 47 2.53 5.96 8.31
CA SER A 47 3.96 5.79 7.98
C SER A 47 4.32 6.35 6.60
N VAL A 48 3.43 6.20 5.61
CA VAL A 48 3.62 6.72 4.26
C VAL A 48 3.47 8.25 4.23
N VAL A 49 2.63 8.83 5.07
CA VAL A 49 2.52 10.29 5.23
C VAL A 49 3.84 10.89 5.72
N ASP A 50 4.51 10.25 6.68
CA ASP A 50 5.83 10.70 7.15
C ASP A 50 6.87 10.69 6.01
N GLU A 51 6.81 9.71 5.12
CA GLU A 51 7.69 9.62 3.93
C GLU A 51 7.33 10.65 2.85
N ILE A 52 6.03 10.91 2.64
CA ILE A 52 5.58 11.91 1.66
C ILE A 52 6.07 13.31 2.04
N ASN A 53 6.08 13.62 3.34
CA ASN A 53 6.55 14.92 3.84
C ASN A 53 8.08 15.08 3.81
N ALA A 54 8.83 14.05 3.39
CA ALA A 54 10.27 14.13 3.31
C ALA A 54 10.73 15.10 2.20
N PRO A 55 11.82 15.85 2.40
CA PRO A 55 12.26 16.90 1.47
C PRO A 55 12.71 16.38 0.10
N HIS A 56 12.94 15.07 -0.03
CA HIS A 56 13.31 14.41 -1.29
C HIS A 56 12.12 13.84 -2.04
N THR A 57 10.92 13.90 -1.46
CA THR A 57 9.69 13.48 -2.12
C THR A 57 9.28 14.53 -3.16
N PRO A 58 9.03 14.15 -4.43
CA PRO A 58 8.60 15.07 -5.47
C PRO A 58 7.41 15.95 -5.04
N PRO A 59 7.40 17.25 -5.38
CA PRO A 59 6.33 18.18 -4.96
C PRO A 59 4.93 17.69 -5.31
N TRP A 60 4.77 17.06 -6.48
CA TRP A 60 3.48 16.52 -6.92
C TRP A 60 2.96 15.41 -6.00
N ILE A 61 3.83 14.66 -5.29
CA ILE A 61 3.45 13.66 -4.27
C ILE A 61 3.07 14.36 -2.95
N GLN A 62 3.67 15.49 -2.61
CA GLN A 62 3.30 16.25 -1.42
C GLN A 62 1.91 16.88 -1.56
N GLU A 63 1.54 17.30 -2.77
CA GLU A 63 0.20 17.77 -3.11
C GLU A 63 -0.88 16.68 -3.00
N LEU A 64 -0.49 15.40 -2.97
CA LEU A 64 -1.39 14.25 -2.82
C LEU A 64 -1.94 14.09 -1.40
N GLU A 65 -1.17 14.51 -0.39
CA GLU A 65 -1.39 14.26 1.03
C GLU A 65 -2.69 14.86 1.61
N PRO A 66 -3.05 16.13 1.33
CA PRO A 66 -4.20 16.79 1.96
C PRO A 66 -5.54 16.16 1.60
N ASN A 67 -5.59 15.42 0.48
CA ASN A 67 -6.81 14.84 -0.08
C ASN A 67 -7.07 13.40 0.39
N SER A 68 -6.14 12.81 1.15
CA SER A 68 -6.23 11.41 1.60
C SER A 68 -6.64 11.29 3.07
N ARG A 69 -7.26 10.15 3.42
CA ARG A 69 -7.51 9.78 4.83
C ARG A 69 -6.24 9.18 5.43
N LYS A 70 -5.95 9.48 6.70
CA LYS A 70 -4.74 9.02 7.42
C LYS A 70 -5.11 7.99 8.49
N THR A 71 -4.28 6.97 8.66
CA THR A 71 -4.32 6.11 9.85
C THR A 71 -3.72 6.86 11.05
N VAL A 72 -4.01 6.40 12.28
CA VAL A 72 -3.49 7.02 13.52
C VAL A 72 -2.41 6.11 14.10
N LYS A 73 -1.22 6.67 14.37
CA LYS A 73 -0.14 5.95 15.05
C LYS A 73 -0.53 5.69 16.50
N LEU A 74 -0.71 4.42 16.83
CA LEU A 74 -0.93 3.94 18.19
C LEU A 74 0.21 3.00 18.58
N ASN A 75 0.49 2.91 19.88
CA ASN A 75 1.46 1.94 20.39
C ASN A 75 0.96 0.52 20.08
N LEU A 76 1.86 -0.33 19.56
CA LEU A 76 1.53 -1.72 19.26
C LEU A 76 1.28 -2.50 20.55
N THR A 77 0.13 -3.15 20.62
CA THR A 77 -0.17 -4.17 21.62
C THR A 77 0.78 -5.37 21.46
N SER A 78 0.89 -6.21 22.48
CA SER A 78 1.71 -7.43 22.42
C SER A 78 1.26 -8.40 21.31
N CYS A 79 -0.04 -8.45 21.00
CA CYS A 79 -0.56 -9.19 19.86
C CYS A 79 -0.07 -8.61 18.53
N GLU A 80 -0.17 -7.28 18.36
CA GLU A 80 0.30 -6.59 17.15
C GLU A 80 1.82 -6.70 16.97
N GLN A 81 2.60 -6.68 18.05
CA GLN A 81 4.04 -6.93 18.00
C GLN A 81 4.35 -8.34 17.48
N THR A 82 3.54 -9.32 17.85
CA THR A 82 3.69 -10.70 17.36
C THR A 82 3.39 -10.77 15.86
N ILE A 83 2.32 -10.11 15.40
CA ILE A 83 1.97 -10.03 13.98
C ILE A 83 3.08 -9.33 13.19
N LEU A 84 3.58 -8.20 13.68
CA LEU A 84 4.67 -7.47 13.03
C LEU A 84 5.95 -8.31 12.94
N ALA A 85 6.31 -9.05 14.01
CA ALA A 85 7.47 -9.95 14.00
C ALA A 85 7.30 -11.09 12.98
N ASP A 86 6.10 -11.62 12.86
CA ASP A 86 5.75 -12.68 11.92
C ASP A 86 5.78 -12.18 10.46
N ILE A 87 5.19 -11.02 10.17
CA ILE A 87 5.33 -10.32 8.86
C ILE A 87 6.80 -10.05 8.55
N THR A 88 7.57 -9.57 9.53
CA THR A 88 9.01 -9.33 9.37
C THR A 88 9.73 -10.61 8.98
N SER A 89 9.42 -11.74 9.63
CA SER A 89 10.01 -13.03 9.29
C SER A 89 9.67 -13.48 7.87
N ILE A 90 8.47 -13.15 7.37
CA ILE A 90 8.02 -13.48 6.03
C ILE A 90 8.74 -12.62 4.98
N VAL A 91 8.74 -11.30 5.16
CA VAL A 91 9.24 -10.32 4.19
C VAL A 91 10.77 -10.31 4.14
N VAL A 92 11.42 -10.40 5.30
CA VAL A 92 12.89 -10.37 5.41
C VAL A 92 13.50 -11.73 5.09
N GLY A 93 12.83 -12.83 5.49
CA GLY A 93 13.40 -14.17 5.44
C GLY A 93 14.75 -14.21 6.15
N ASN A 94 15.80 -14.62 5.43
CA ASN A 94 17.19 -14.68 5.94
C ASN A 94 17.96 -13.35 5.82
N GLY A 95 17.30 -12.25 5.44
CA GLY A 95 17.90 -10.93 5.28
C GLY A 95 18.14 -10.18 6.60
N LYS A 96 18.59 -8.92 6.51
CA LYS A 96 18.75 -8.04 7.67
C LYS A 96 17.43 -7.30 7.95
N PRO A 97 16.77 -7.53 9.09
CA PRO A 97 15.45 -6.94 9.38
C PRO A 97 15.48 -5.42 9.52
N GLU A 98 16.59 -4.86 10.01
CA GLU A 98 16.77 -3.40 10.18
C GLU A 98 16.57 -2.62 8.88
N LYS A 99 16.95 -3.20 7.73
CA LYS A 99 16.86 -2.54 6.41
C LYS A 99 15.45 -2.53 5.83
N ARG A 100 14.55 -3.32 6.39
CA ARG A 100 13.19 -3.57 5.88
C ARG A 100 12.12 -3.28 6.93
N ALA A 101 12.51 -2.63 8.04
CA ALA A 101 11.61 -2.38 9.16
C ALA A 101 10.42 -1.50 8.75
N ALA A 102 10.65 -0.46 7.93
CA ALA A 102 9.60 0.41 7.39
C ALA A 102 8.62 -0.38 6.50
N ASP A 103 9.16 -1.12 5.51
CA ASP A 103 8.37 -1.96 4.61
C ASP A 103 7.50 -2.98 5.38
N CYS A 104 8.07 -3.65 6.38
CA CYS A 104 7.35 -4.60 7.22
C CYS A 104 6.24 -3.91 8.02
N PHE A 105 6.48 -2.67 8.46
CA PHE A 105 5.48 -1.87 9.14
C PHE A 105 4.35 -1.44 8.21
N HIS A 106 4.63 -1.11 6.95
CA HIS A 106 3.60 -0.78 5.95
C HIS A 106 2.69 -1.98 5.72
N VAL A 107 3.26 -3.17 5.50
CA VAL A 107 2.48 -4.40 5.34
C VAL A 107 1.65 -4.70 6.60
N PHE A 108 2.22 -4.47 7.79
CA PHE A 108 1.50 -4.61 9.06
C PHE A 108 0.31 -3.63 9.18
N GLU A 109 0.49 -2.36 8.83
CA GLU A 109 -0.60 -1.38 8.84
C GLU A 109 -1.68 -1.77 7.85
N ALA A 110 -1.32 -2.12 6.61
CA ALA A 110 -2.29 -2.57 5.60
C ALA A 110 -3.11 -3.77 6.08
N GLN A 111 -2.47 -4.81 6.64
CA GLN A 111 -3.22 -6.01 7.06
C GLN A 111 -4.20 -5.72 8.20
N LYS A 112 -3.91 -4.73 9.05
CA LYS A 112 -4.78 -4.37 10.19
C LYS A 112 -6.14 -3.88 9.71
N TYR A 113 -6.18 -3.25 8.56
CA TYR A 113 -7.40 -2.70 7.96
C TYR A 113 -7.94 -3.55 6.80
N GLY A 114 -7.12 -4.44 6.24
CA GLY A 114 -7.47 -5.31 5.11
C GLY A 114 -7.46 -4.60 3.76
N GLY A 115 -8.00 -5.25 2.72
CA GLY A 115 -8.12 -4.66 1.38
C GLY A 115 -6.85 -4.80 0.53
N PHE A 116 -6.41 -3.70 -0.09
CA PHE A 116 -5.32 -3.64 -1.06
C PHE A 116 -4.10 -2.88 -0.54
N PHE A 117 -2.92 -3.48 -0.68
CA PHE A 117 -1.62 -2.83 -0.50
C PHE A 117 -0.91 -2.73 -1.85
N VAL A 118 -0.85 -1.52 -2.40
CA VAL A 118 -0.28 -1.24 -3.71
C VAL A 118 1.18 -0.83 -3.54
N THR A 119 2.12 -1.59 -4.11
CA THR A 119 3.56 -1.30 -4.02
C THR A 119 4.30 -1.76 -5.28
N SER A 120 5.37 -1.05 -5.65
CA SER A 120 6.29 -1.47 -6.72
C SER A 120 7.50 -2.25 -6.20
N ASP A 121 7.62 -2.46 -4.88
CA ASP A 121 8.76 -3.15 -4.29
C ASP A 121 8.70 -4.66 -4.50
N ASN A 122 9.57 -5.16 -5.38
CA ASN A 122 9.74 -6.60 -5.64
C ASN A 122 10.10 -7.42 -4.40
N GLY A 123 10.75 -6.80 -3.41
CA GLY A 123 11.05 -7.41 -2.12
C GLY A 123 9.80 -7.79 -1.35
N ILE A 124 8.73 -7.01 -1.46
CA ILE A 124 7.42 -7.25 -0.86
C ILE A 124 6.55 -8.11 -1.80
N LEU A 125 6.47 -7.75 -3.09
CA LEU A 125 5.60 -8.41 -4.07
C LEU A 125 5.83 -9.92 -4.16
N ARG A 126 7.07 -10.39 -4.05
CA ARG A 126 7.39 -11.83 -4.05
C ARG A 126 6.74 -12.62 -2.91
N HIS A 127 6.28 -11.94 -1.86
CA HIS A 127 5.62 -12.54 -0.70
C HIS A 127 4.10 -12.38 -0.73
N LYS A 128 3.51 -11.82 -1.80
CA LYS A 128 2.08 -11.50 -1.88
C LYS A 128 1.17 -12.68 -1.57
N LEU A 129 1.47 -13.88 -2.09
CA LEU A 129 0.67 -15.08 -1.84
C LEU A 129 0.71 -15.51 -0.36
N LYS A 130 1.90 -15.55 0.24
CA LYS A 130 2.08 -15.97 1.63
C LYS A 130 1.42 -15.00 2.61
N ILE A 131 1.49 -13.69 2.32
CA ILE A 131 0.80 -12.67 3.12
C ILE A 131 -0.72 -12.77 2.93
N LYS A 132 -1.20 -13.00 1.71
CA LYS A 132 -2.63 -13.17 1.43
C LYS A 132 -3.21 -14.39 2.15
N GLU A 133 -2.53 -15.53 2.11
CA GLU A 133 -2.98 -16.76 2.78
C GLU A 133 -3.10 -16.60 4.30
N LYS A 134 -2.20 -15.81 4.91
CA LYS A 134 -2.11 -15.71 6.37
C LYS A 134 -2.92 -14.56 6.96
N TYR A 135 -3.00 -13.42 6.27
CA TYR A 135 -3.59 -12.19 6.79
C TYR A 135 -4.69 -11.61 5.89
N ASP A 136 -5.07 -12.31 4.83
CA ASP A 136 -6.09 -11.88 3.87
C ASP A 136 -5.80 -10.53 3.16
N LEU A 137 -4.56 -10.03 3.24
CA LEU A 137 -4.12 -8.79 2.60
C LEU A 137 -3.74 -9.01 1.13
N ASN A 138 -4.27 -8.18 0.24
CA ASN A 138 -3.95 -8.24 -1.20
C ASN A 138 -2.81 -7.29 -1.53
N ILE A 139 -1.60 -7.83 -1.61
CA ILE A 139 -0.44 -7.09 -2.11
C ILE A 139 -0.45 -7.16 -3.63
N ILE A 140 -0.46 -6.00 -4.28
CA ILE A 140 -0.65 -5.87 -5.73
C ILE A 140 0.30 -4.82 -6.30
N ASP A 141 0.79 -5.04 -7.52
CA ASP A 141 1.59 -4.01 -8.20
C ASP A 141 0.69 -2.93 -8.82
N PRO A 142 1.20 -1.72 -9.11
CA PRO A 142 0.37 -0.63 -9.62
C PRO A 142 -0.36 -0.92 -10.93
N ILE A 143 0.23 -1.73 -11.83
CA ILE A 143 -0.35 -2.03 -13.14
C ILE A 143 -1.50 -3.03 -12.99
N GLU A 144 -1.27 -4.08 -12.19
CA GLU A 144 -2.29 -5.05 -11.81
C GLU A 144 -3.46 -4.33 -11.10
N PHE A 145 -3.16 -3.37 -10.23
CA PHE A 145 -4.17 -2.59 -9.53
C PHE A 145 -4.98 -1.67 -10.47
N LEU A 146 -4.32 -0.97 -11.41
CA LEU A 146 -5.01 -0.14 -12.39
C LEU A 146 -6.01 -0.95 -13.22
N SER A 147 -5.58 -2.14 -13.66
CA SER A 147 -6.44 -3.05 -14.43
C SER A 147 -7.69 -3.44 -13.64
N LEU A 148 -7.52 -3.67 -12.33
CA LEU A 148 -8.64 -3.97 -11.43
C LEU A 148 -9.57 -2.77 -11.25
N VAL A 149 -9.02 -1.57 -11.03
CA VAL A 149 -9.83 -0.35 -10.90
C VAL A 149 -10.64 -0.06 -12.17
N GLN A 150 -10.06 -0.30 -13.34
CA GLN A 150 -10.75 -0.16 -14.63
C GLN A 150 -11.83 -1.22 -14.82
N GLU A 151 -11.57 -2.48 -14.45
CA GLU A 151 -12.56 -3.57 -14.54
C GLU A 151 -13.82 -3.28 -13.71
N PHE A 152 -13.66 -2.69 -12.52
CA PHE A 152 -14.76 -2.37 -11.61
C PHE A 152 -15.29 -0.95 -11.73
N SER A 153 -14.64 -0.10 -12.52
CA SER A 153 -15.13 1.26 -12.74
C SER A 153 -16.50 1.14 -13.40
N PRO A 154 -17.56 1.76 -12.84
CA PRO A 154 -18.78 1.90 -13.60
C PRO A 154 -18.43 2.62 -14.91
N GLU A 155 -18.94 2.11 -16.03
CA GLU A 155 -18.81 2.78 -17.33
C GLU A 155 -19.30 4.23 -17.14
N THR A 156 -18.40 5.19 -17.28
CA THR A 156 -18.73 6.63 -17.33
C THR A 156 -19.52 6.94 -18.58
#